data_AF-A0A9W8MD19-F1
#
_entry.id   AF-A0A9W8MD19-F1
#
_cell.length_a   1.000
_cell.length_b   1.000
_cell.length_c   1.000
_cell.angle_alpha   90.00
_cell.angle_beta   90.00
_cell.angle_gamma   90.00
#
_symmetry.space_group_name_H-M   'P 1'
#
loop_
_entity.id
_entity.type
_entity.pdbx_description
1 polymer ?
#
loop_
_entity_poly.entity_id
_entity_poly.type
_entity_poly.pdbx_seq_one_letter_code
_entity_poly.pdbx_strand_id
1 'polypeptide(L)'
;MDDSGEDTSPVLSATLNFQGTGAAVYCIFFIRILEPRSTGPANLTFFVDGTVHSTKRVRPEDYSFNSNNFTPRRQEFQVSNLDPDVMHSLRMEWTHGGVTKPAVAVALDSIEFT
;
A
#
# COMPACT_ATOMS: atom_id res chain seq x y z
N MET A 1 14.24 -30.64 -3.57
CA MET A 1 14.72 -29.40 -4.18
C MET A 1 13.80 -28.33 -3.64
N ASP A 2 14.18 -27.76 -2.51
CA ASP A 2 13.44 -26.65 -1.90
C ASP A 2 13.85 -25.40 -2.65
N ASP A 3 13.03 -25.02 -3.62
CA ASP A 3 13.08 -23.69 -4.23
C ASP A 3 12.46 -22.71 -3.23
N SER A 4 13.19 -22.42 -2.15
CA SER A 4 12.93 -21.26 -1.30
C SER A 4 13.52 -20.02 -1.98
N GLY A 5 13.13 -19.79 -3.23
CA GLY A 5 13.45 -18.56 -3.93
C GLY A 5 12.92 -17.41 -3.08
N GLU A 6 13.83 -16.66 -2.46
CA GLU A 6 13.48 -15.36 -1.89
C GLU A 6 12.71 -14.61 -2.97
N ASP A 7 11.51 -14.15 -2.64
CA ASP A 7 10.72 -13.32 -3.54
C ASP A 7 11.49 -11.99 -3.70
N THR A 8 12.38 -11.93 -4.70
CA THR A 8 13.19 -10.76 -5.03
C THR A 8 12.38 -9.67 -5.72
N SER A 9 11.04 -9.73 -5.64
CA SER A 9 10.16 -8.72 -6.22
C SER A 9 10.51 -7.34 -5.64
N PRO A 10 10.63 -6.30 -6.47
CA PRO A 10 10.88 -4.96 -5.98
C PRO A 10 9.83 -4.56 -4.93
N VAL A 11 10.31 -4.17 -3.75
CA VAL A 11 9.49 -3.69 -2.64
C VAL A 11 9.91 -2.27 -2.29
N LEU A 12 8.92 -1.37 -2.22
CA LEU A 12 9.06 -0.08 -1.56
C LEU A 12 8.35 -0.16 -0.21
N SER A 13 9.03 0.22 0.87
CA SER A 13 8.48 0.20 2.22
C SER A 13 8.56 1.58 2.86
N ALA A 14 7.52 1.97 3.57
CA ALA A 14 7.49 3.14 4.44
C ALA A 14 7.03 2.71 5.84
N THR A 15 7.80 3.07 6.86
CA THR A 15 7.48 2.75 8.27
C THR A 15 7.39 4.04 9.07
N LEU A 16 6.34 4.19 9.86
CA LEU A 16 6.18 5.25 10.84
C LEU A 16 5.90 4.62 12.21
N ASN A 17 6.47 5.22 13.25
CA ASN A 17 6.17 4.87 14.63
C ASN A 17 5.17 5.88 15.21
N PHE A 18 4.24 5.40 16.01
CA PHE A 18 3.23 6.24 16.66
C PHE A 18 2.86 5.65 18.02
N GLN A 19 2.46 6.53 18.94
CA GLN A 19 1.85 6.13 20.21
C GLN A 19 0.39 6.57 20.17
N GLY A 20 -0.52 5.62 20.13
CA GLY A 20 -1.94 5.84 19.94
C GLY A 20 -2.73 4.54 19.85
N THR A 21 -4.03 4.65 19.99
CA THR A 21 -5.02 3.57 19.97
C THR A 21 -5.48 3.17 18.56
N GLY A 22 -5.11 3.93 17.53
CA GLY A 22 -5.49 3.62 16.15
C GLY A 22 -4.75 4.43 15.09
N ALA A 23 -4.81 3.95 13.85
CA ALA A 23 -4.26 4.62 12.68
C ALA A 23 -5.08 4.32 11.42
N ALA A 24 -5.16 5.29 10.52
CA ALA A 24 -5.78 5.14 9.20
C ALA A 24 -4.85 5.67 8.11
N VAL A 25 -4.77 4.94 6.99
CA VAL A 25 -3.93 5.30 5.84
C VAL A 25 -4.82 5.64 4.65
N TYR A 26 -4.54 6.79 4.06
CA TYR A 26 -5.24 7.29 2.90
C TYR A 26 -4.30 7.44 1.71
N CYS A 27 -4.76 6.99 0.55
CA CYS A 27 -3.97 7.00 -0.67
C CYS A 27 -4.73 7.67 -1.83
N ILE A 28 -3.95 8.13 -2.81
CA ILE A 28 -4.39 8.52 -4.14
C ILE A 28 -3.71 7.58 -5.14
N PHE A 29 -4.47 7.07 -6.10
CA PHE A 29 -3.96 6.16 -7.13
C PHE A 29 -3.87 6.86 -8.47
N PHE A 30 -2.80 6.62 -9.21
CA PHE A 30 -2.56 7.18 -10.54
C PHE A 30 -2.47 6.06 -11.58
N ILE A 31 -3.28 6.11 -12.63
CA ILE A 31 -3.15 5.18 -13.76
C ILE A 31 -2.09 5.67 -14.74
N ARG A 32 -1.15 4.79 -15.11
CA ARG A 32 0.00 5.10 -15.98
C ARG A 32 -0.32 4.86 -17.46
N ILE A 33 -1.40 5.45 -17.97
CA ILE A 33 -1.90 5.20 -19.34
C ILE A 33 -0.90 5.55 -20.45
N LEU A 34 0.05 6.47 -20.20
CA LEU A 34 1.03 6.92 -21.19
C LEU A 34 2.37 6.16 -21.15
N GLU A 35 2.53 5.19 -20.25
CA GLU A 35 3.74 4.37 -20.17
C GLU A 35 3.42 2.94 -20.63
N PRO A 36 3.77 2.56 -21.87
CA PRO A 36 3.44 1.24 -22.43
C PRO A 36 4.00 0.05 -21.65
N ARG A 37 5.07 0.28 -20.87
CA ARG A 37 5.69 -0.75 -20.01
C ARG A 37 5.02 -0.90 -18.66
N SER A 38 4.08 -0.02 -18.30
CA SER A 38 3.33 -0.13 -17.05
C SER A 38 2.17 -1.10 -17.24
N THR A 39 2.36 -2.34 -16.81
CA THR A 39 1.41 -3.42 -17.02
C THR A 39 1.07 -4.10 -15.71
N GLY A 40 -0.10 -4.72 -15.65
CA GLY A 40 -0.48 -5.62 -14.57
C GLY A 40 -0.61 -4.97 -13.17
N PRO A 41 -0.80 -5.82 -12.15
CA PRO A 41 -1.13 -5.41 -10.79
C PRO A 41 0.09 -5.00 -9.97
N ALA A 42 -0.18 -4.30 -8.87
CA ALA A 42 0.69 -4.27 -7.70
C ALA A 42 -0.02 -4.89 -6.49
N ASN A 43 0.72 -5.07 -5.40
CA ASN A 43 0.14 -5.34 -4.09
C ASN A 43 0.51 -4.24 -3.11
N LEU A 44 -0.42 -3.93 -2.22
CA LEU A 44 -0.26 -2.99 -1.13
C LEU A 44 -0.55 -3.70 0.19
N THR A 45 0.47 -3.86 1.02
CA THR A 45 0.39 -4.59 2.28
C THR A 45 0.61 -3.66 3.46
N PHE A 46 -0.20 -3.80 4.49
CA PHE A 46 -0.12 -3.02 5.73
C PHE A 46 0.19 -3.92 6.91
N PHE A 47 1.13 -3.47 7.73
CA PHE A 47 1.56 -4.15 8.94
C PHE A 47 1.44 -3.22 10.15
N VAL A 48 1.10 -3.80 11.29
CA VAL A 48 1.23 -3.15 12.61
C VAL A 48 2.08 -4.06 13.47
N ASP A 49 3.13 -3.51 14.07
CA ASP A 49 4.06 -4.23 14.95
C ASP A 49 4.62 -5.52 14.32
N GLY A 50 4.91 -5.45 13.02
CA GLY A 50 5.44 -6.57 12.24
C GLY A 50 4.41 -7.60 11.79
N THR A 51 3.16 -7.52 12.25
CA THR A 51 2.08 -8.43 11.84
C THR A 51 1.38 -7.91 10.59
N VAL A 52 1.14 -8.77 9.60
CA VAL A 52 0.32 -8.41 8.42
C VAL A 52 -1.13 -8.22 8.86
N HIS A 53 -1.69 -7.05 8.61
CA HIS A 53 -3.12 -6.80 8.84
C HIS A 53 -3.95 -6.91 7.56
N SER A 54 -3.43 -6.40 6.44
CA SER A 54 -4.13 -6.52 5.16
C SER A 54 -3.18 -6.47 3.97
N THR A 55 -3.56 -7.17 2.90
CA THR A 55 -2.93 -7.09 1.58
C THR A 55 -4.01 -6.83 0.56
N LYS A 56 -3.81 -5.81 -0.27
CA LYS A 56 -4.72 -5.45 -1.36
C LYS A 56 -4.00 -5.56 -2.68
N ARG A 57 -4.67 -6.15 -3.66
CA ARG A 57 -4.24 -6.06 -5.05
C ARG A 57 -4.68 -4.72 -5.61
N VAL A 58 -3.80 -4.04 -6.33
CA VAL A 58 -4.02 -2.74 -6.95
C VAL A 58 -4.04 -2.96 -8.46
N ARG A 59 -5.22 -2.90 -9.09
CA ARG A 59 -5.38 -2.98 -10.55
C ARG A 59 -6.20 -1.81 -11.08
N PRO A 60 -6.00 -1.40 -12.34
CA PRO A 60 -6.77 -0.30 -12.92
C PRO A 60 -8.29 -0.46 -12.77
N GLU A 61 -8.82 -1.66 -12.97
CA GLU A 61 -10.25 -1.95 -12.88
C GLU A 61 -10.85 -1.83 -11.46
N ASP A 62 -10.01 -1.81 -10.43
CA ASP A 62 -10.44 -1.67 -9.03
C ASP A 62 -10.79 -0.20 -8.69
N TYR A 63 -10.53 0.76 -9.61
CA TYR A 63 -10.64 2.19 -9.35
C TYR A 63 -11.35 2.97 -10.46
N SER A 64 -12.07 4.02 -10.05
CA SER A 64 -12.62 5.03 -10.95
C SER A 64 -11.65 6.21 -11.03
N PHE A 65 -10.86 6.27 -12.10
CA PHE A 65 -9.96 7.39 -12.38
C PHE A 65 -10.73 8.56 -13.00
N ASN A 66 -10.37 9.78 -12.61
CA ASN A 66 -10.89 10.99 -13.21
C ASN A 66 -10.20 11.32 -14.56
N SER A 67 -10.60 12.41 -15.21
CA SER A 67 -10.02 12.86 -16.49
C SER A 67 -8.53 13.20 -16.43
N ASN A 68 -7.98 13.38 -15.23
CA ASN A 68 -6.57 13.64 -14.98
C ASN A 68 -5.80 12.37 -14.56
N ASN A 69 -6.40 11.18 -14.73
CA ASN A 69 -5.80 9.87 -14.48
C ASN A 69 -5.47 9.56 -13.03
N PHE A 70 -6.17 10.17 -12.07
CA PHE A 70 -6.02 9.84 -10.65
C PHE A 70 -7.38 9.64 -9.96
N THR A 71 -7.38 8.95 -8.82
CA THR A 71 -8.57 8.77 -7.99
C THR A 71 -8.72 9.91 -6.98
N PRO A 72 -9.93 10.22 -6.50
CA PRO A 72 -10.05 10.91 -5.21
C PRO A 72 -9.28 10.18 -4.10
N ARG A 73 -9.01 10.87 -2.98
CA ARG A 73 -8.46 10.27 -1.75
C ARG A 73 -9.33 9.09 -1.31
N ARG A 74 -8.72 7.97 -0.97
CA ARG A 74 -9.40 6.76 -0.47
C ARG A 74 -8.75 6.26 0.80
N GLN A 75 -9.55 5.80 1.75
CA GLN A 75 -9.04 5.08 2.92
C GLN A 75 -8.68 3.65 2.50
N GLU A 76 -7.40 3.30 2.63
CA GLU A 76 -6.90 1.99 2.24
C GLU A 76 -6.64 1.08 3.43
N PHE A 77 -6.39 1.65 4.60
CA PHE A 77 -6.17 0.88 5.81
C PHE A 77 -6.75 1.59 7.03
N GLN A 78 -7.19 0.81 8.01
CA GLN A 78 -7.53 1.29 9.34
C GLN A 78 -7.28 0.19 10.37
N VAL A 79 -6.76 0.59 11.52
CA VAL A 79 -6.62 -0.21 12.73
C VAL A 79 -7.09 0.61 13.93
N SER A 80 -7.65 -0.06 14.93
CA SER A 80 -8.12 0.55 16.18
C SER A 80 -7.97 -0.42 17.35
N ASN A 81 -8.22 0.08 18.57
CA ASN A 81 -8.08 -0.66 19.82
C ASN A 81 -6.65 -1.16 20.10
N LEU A 82 -5.66 -0.37 19.67
CA LEU A 82 -4.27 -0.57 20.03
C LEU A 82 -3.99 -0.07 21.46
N ASP A 83 -2.90 -0.53 22.06
CA ASP A 83 -2.51 -0.18 23.43
C ASP A 83 -1.96 1.26 23.48
N PRO A 84 -2.61 2.20 24.20
CA PRO A 84 -2.18 3.60 24.22
C PRO A 84 -0.80 3.82 24.88
N ASP A 85 -0.33 2.86 25.68
CA ASP A 85 0.92 2.98 26.43
C ASP A 85 2.11 2.35 25.68
N VAL A 86 1.88 1.86 24.45
CA VAL A 86 2.89 1.21 23.60
C VAL A 86 3.23 2.09 22.38
N MET A 87 4.52 2.12 22.03
CA MET A 87 4.96 2.67 20.74
C MET A 87 4.74 1.61 19.66
N HIS A 88 3.80 1.88 18.76
CA HIS A 88 3.46 1.03 17.63
C HIS A 88 4.27 1.40 16.38
N SER A 89 4.46 0.42 15.50
CA SER A 89 5.04 0.60 14.16
C SER A 89 4.02 0.28 13.09
N LEU A 90 3.61 1.29 12.32
CA LEU A 90 2.81 1.12 11.10
C LEU A 90 3.76 1.04 9.89
N ARG A 91 3.70 -0.06 9.14
CA ARG A 91 4.46 -0.24 7.91
C ARG A 91 3.54 -0.47 6.72
N MET A 92 3.79 0.26 5.64
CA MET A 92 3.14 0.11 4.33
C MET A 92 4.17 -0.40 3.33
N GLU A 93 3.87 -1.49 2.65
CA GLU A 93 4.71 -2.06 1.60
C GLU A 93 3.96 -2.08 0.27
N TRP A 94 4.62 -1.61 -0.77
CA TRP A 94 4.16 -1.67 -2.14
C TRP A 94 5.08 -2.58 -2.94
N THR A 95 4.54 -3.67 -3.48
CA THR A 95 5.28 -4.63 -4.31
C THR A 95 4.70 -4.69 -5.71
N HIS A 96 5.57 -4.94 -6.68
CA HIS A 96 5.11 -5.21 -8.03
C HIS A 96 4.61 -6.67 -8.11
N GLY A 97 3.40 -6.91 -8.61
CA GLY A 97 2.80 -8.24 -8.65
C GLY A 97 3.34 -9.13 -9.78
N GLY A 98 4.67 -9.32 -9.83
CA GLY A 98 5.37 -10.07 -10.88
C GLY A 98 5.63 -9.28 -12.17
N VAL A 99 5.51 -7.95 -12.11
CA VAL A 99 5.72 -7.04 -13.26
C VAL A 99 6.87 -6.08 -13.00
N THR A 100 7.53 -5.59 -14.05
CA THR A 100 8.62 -4.62 -13.87
C THR A 100 8.10 -3.25 -13.42
N LYS A 101 6.90 -2.87 -13.86
CA LYS A 101 6.29 -1.57 -13.56
C LYS A 101 4.76 -1.74 -13.53
N PRO A 102 4.09 -1.56 -12.38
CA PRO A 102 2.64 -1.70 -12.30
C PRO A 102 1.89 -0.63 -13.09
N ALA A 103 0.70 -0.97 -13.58
CA ALA A 103 -0.19 -0.06 -14.31
C ALA A 103 -0.73 1.10 -13.44
N VAL A 104 -0.75 0.91 -12.12
CA VAL A 104 -1.21 1.90 -11.14
C VAL A 104 -0.07 2.22 -10.17
N ALA A 105 0.20 3.51 -9.97
CA ALA A 105 1.07 3.98 -8.90
C ALA A 105 0.25 4.36 -7.67
N VAL A 106 0.82 4.10 -6.49
CA VAL A 106 0.23 4.48 -5.20
C VAL A 106 0.95 5.72 -4.68
N ALA A 107 0.20 6.75 -4.33
CA ALA A 107 0.68 7.89 -3.57
C ALA A 107 0.06 7.85 -2.17
N LEU A 108 0.92 7.94 -1.15
CA LEU A 108 0.47 8.19 0.21
C LEU A 108 0.02 9.64 0.30
N ASP A 109 -1.25 9.85 0.67
CA ASP A 109 -1.82 11.19 0.86
C ASP A 109 -1.66 11.62 2.32
N SER A 110 -2.19 10.82 3.24
CA SER A 110 -2.19 11.15 4.67
C SER A 110 -2.26 9.89 5.53
N ILE A 111 -1.70 10.01 6.73
CA ILE A 111 -1.85 9.05 7.83
C ILE A 111 -2.44 9.83 8.99
N GLU A 112 -3.53 9.31 9.55
CA GLU A 112 -4.18 9.86 10.73
C GLU A 112 -4.00 8.85 11.88
N PHE A 113 -3.78 9.33 13.09
CA PHE A 113 -3.68 8.49 14.29
C PHE A 113 -4.48 9.09 15.44
N THR A 114 -4.90 8.24 16.37
CA THR A 114 -5.74 8.59 17.54
C THR A 114 -5.22 7.93 18.79
#